data_AF-A0A8S1YAB8-F1
#
_entry.id   AF-A0A8S1YAB8-F1
#
_cell.length_a   1.000
_cell.length_b   1.000
_cell.length_c   1.000
_cell.angle_alpha   90.00
_cell.angle_beta   90.00
_cell.angle_gamma   90.00
#
_symmetry.space_group_name_H-M   'P 1'
#
loop_
_entity.id
_entity.type
_entity.pdbx_description
1 polymer ?
#
loop_
_entity_poly.entity_id
_entity_poly.type
_entity_poly.pdbx_seq_one_letter_code
_entity_poly.pdbx_strand_id
1 'polypeptide(L)'
;MRNQIRTNLFSQNQVEIDQSKNLIKFSRIAGIETFPINKVNINQNMLIQIILLSVGYAQLEYVKEVINSLADQECNFKKRIVYGQQKLHRLSGIYFCDSYAKRTCCSQQNLEELKFKWYREQQQAVELTQQCQEIFIKTICSDCDGDIGQQIRVGFCPHYCAQMYQACWNDLFQFDEKTQKLRLCYQNDVFCSELRNIVNSGDQFCTSLGYKVNSYTDVDEWLENKYLNLSTNPLCWDGTPSHRIWGADTKLPETKVSTKSKKKSTKEEQQSYLGLIIFIVIIVILIVVSYRANIFQKK
;
A
#
# COMPACT_ATOMS: atom_id res chain seq x y z
N MET A 1 23.84 -39.16 15.35
CA MET A 1 24.29 -39.18 13.95
C MET A 1 23.87 -37.87 13.28
N ARG A 2 24.81 -37.23 12.58
CA ARG A 2 24.65 -35.96 11.87
C ARG A 2 23.69 -36.12 10.68
N ASN A 3 22.85 -35.13 10.41
CA ASN A 3 23.04 -34.24 9.25
C ASN A 3 22.01 -33.10 9.22
N GLN A 4 22.54 -31.90 9.02
CA GLN A 4 21.87 -30.64 8.71
C GLN A 4 21.46 -30.60 7.24
N ILE A 5 20.39 -29.86 6.89
CA ILE A 5 20.39 -28.86 5.81
C ILE A 5 19.48 -27.66 6.22
N ARG A 6 20.05 -26.45 6.12
CA ARG A 6 19.47 -25.08 6.31
C ARG A 6 18.59 -24.67 5.12
N THR A 7 17.63 -23.74 5.23
CA THR A 7 17.78 -22.25 5.13
C THR A 7 16.50 -21.54 5.67
N ASN A 8 16.54 -20.64 6.68
CA ASN A 8 16.82 -19.17 6.71
C ASN A 8 15.76 -18.29 5.96
N LEU A 9 15.31 -17.09 6.38
CA LEU A 9 15.66 -16.11 7.44
C LEU A 9 14.66 -14.91 7.34
N PHE A 10 14.32 -14.22 8.44
CA PHE A 10 14.29 -12.74 8.53
C PHE A 10 14.23 -12.31 10.01
N SER A 11 15.25 -11.57 10.46
CA SER A 11 15.43 -11.05 11.83
C SER A 11 15.74 -9.54 11.78
N GLN A 12 15.29 -8.84 12.83
CA GLN A 12 15.47 -7.42 13.13
C GLN A 12 16.94 -7.06 13.48
N ASN A 13 17.34 -5.79 13.28
CA ASN A 13 18.61 -5.22 13.75
C ASN A 13 18.33 -4.19 14.87
N GLN A 14 19.14 -4.18 15.94
CA GLN A 14 19.17 -3.14 16.99
C GLN A 14 20.61 -2.61 17.16
N VAL A 15 20.74 -1.33 17.53
CA VAL A 15 22.01 -0.66 17.81
C VAL A 15 21.99 -0.12 19.23
N GLU A 16 23.03 -0.38 20.01
CA GLU A 16 23.17 0.05 21.41
C GLU A 16 24.52 0.79 21.58
N ILE A 17 24.49 1.97 22.22
CA ILE A 17 25.66 2.86 22.38
C ILE A 17 26.07 2.90 23.85
N ASP A 18 27.30 2.44 24.16
CA ASP A 18 27.89 2.51 25.51
C ASP A 18 28.92 3.65 25.56
N GLN A 19 28.50 4.78 26.15
CA GLN A 19 29.32 6.00 26.23
C GLN A 19 30.50 5.88 27.20
N SER A 20 30.53 4.89 28.09
CA SER A 20 31.63 4.74 29.05
C SER A 20 32.93 4.21 28.43
N LYS A 21 32.83 3.61 27.24
CA LYS A 21 33.94 2.90 26.58
C LYS A 21 34.33 3.44 25.21
N ASN A 22 33.66 4.49 24.71
CA ASN A 22 33.86 5.01 23.34
C ASN A 22 33.81 3.91 22.26
N LEU A 23 32.82 3.00 22.36
CA LEU A 23 32.62 1.90 21.41
C LEU A 23 31.17 1.88 20.91
N ILE A 24 30.99 1.67 19.60
CA ILE A 24 29.68 1.43 18.99
C ILE A 24 29.59 -0.07 18.69
N LYS A 25 28.57 -0.75 19.22
CA LYS A 25 28.33 -2.18 18.95
C LYS A 25 27.24 -2.34 17.90
N PHE A 26 27.56 -3.03 16.82
CA PHE A 26 26.60 -3.53 15.84
C PHE A 26 26.47 -5.04 16.01
N SER A 27 25.28 -5.52 16.37
CA SER A 27 25.01 -6.95 16.43
C SER A 27 24.46 -7.41 15.08
N ARG A 28 25.31 -8.00 14.24
CA ARG A 28 24.86 -8.85 13.13
C ARG A 28 24.98 -10.32 13.54
N ILE A 29 24.01 -11.13 13.10
CA ILE A 29 24.04 -12.59 13.25
C ILE A 29 25.12 -13.14 12.31
N ALA A 30 26.36 -13.12 12.81
CA ALA A 30 27.60 -13.77 12.37
C ALA A 30 28.77 -12.79 12.51
N GLY A 31 29.43 -12.82 13.68
CA GLY A 31 30.68 -12.10 13.93
C GLY A 31 30.48 -10.73 14.59
N ILE A 32 30.99 -10.60 15.81
CA ILE A 32 31.16 -9.30 16.47
C ILE A 32 32.48 -8.73 15.96
N GLU A 33 32.42 -7.76 15.06
CA GLU A 33 33.59 -6.94 14.70
C GLU A 33 33.60 -5.69 15.57
N THR A 34 34.57 -5.59 16.48
CA THR A 34 34.88 -4.36 17.21
C THR A 34 35.96 -3.60 16.46
N PHE A 35 35.64 -2.40 15.96
CA PHE A 35 36.62 -1.53 15.33
C PHE A 35 37.32 -0.67 16.39
N PRO A 36 38.66 -0.76 16.55
CA PRO A 36 39.40 0.15 17.40
C PRO A 36 39.53 1.51 16.69
N ILE A 37 39.01 2.57 17.32
CA ILE A 37 39.26 3.94 16.90
C ILE A 37 40.68 4.30 17.31
N ASN A 38 41.65 3.97 16.47
CA ASN A 38 43.02 4.46 16.64
C ASN A 38 43.03 5.98 16.49
N LYS A 39 43.80 6.64 17.36
CA LYS A 39 43.96 8.11 17.48
C LYS A 39 44.33 8.76 16.15
N VAL A 40 43.33 9.14 15.37
CA VAL A 40 43.46 10.21 14.38
C VAL A 40 42.96 11.47 15.09
N ASN A 41 43.83 12.46 15.27
CA ASN A 41 43.48 13.74 15.87
C ASN A 41 42.67 14.56 14.86
N ILE A 42 41.43 14.15 14.64
CA ILE A 42 40.47 14.85 13.79
C ILE A 42 39.80 15.90 14.67
N ASN A 43 39.99 17.16 14.30
CA ASN A 43 39.39 18.31 14.95
C ASN A 43 37.86 18.09 15.10
N GLN A 44 37.32 18.17 16.32
CA GLN A 44 35.92 17.85 16.63
C GLN A 44 34.92 18.62 15.75
N ASN A 45 35.27 19.84 15.34
CA ASN A 45 34.46 20.63 14.40
C ASN A 45 34.37 20.02 12.99
N MET A 46 35.40 19.30 12.54
CA MET A 46 35.38 18.60 11.25
C MET A 46 34.53 17.32 11.32
N LEU A 47 34.56 16.61 12.45
CA LEU A 47 33.75 15.41 12.66
C LEU A 47 32.25 15.76 12.71
N ILE A 48 31.90 16.87 13.37
CA ILE A 48 30.52 17.37 13.43
C ILE A 48 30.03 17.79 12.04
N GLN A 49 30.87 18.44 11.22
CA GLN A 49 30.54 18.79 9.83
C GLN A 49 30.30 17.55 8.95
N ILE A 50 31.12 16.50 9.09
CA ILE A 50 30.96 15.23 8.36
C ILE A 50 29.70 14.47 8.83
N ILE A 51 29.38 14.51 10.13
CA ILE A 51 28.15 13.92 10.67
C ILE A 51 26.92 14.70 10.19
N LEU A 52 26.96 16.04 10.17
CA LEU A 52 25.84 16.86 9.67
C LEU A 52 25.63 16.70 8.16
N LEU A 53 26.70 16.54 7.38
CA LEU A 53 26.60 16.26 5.94
C LEU A 53 26.09 14.84 5.66
N SER A 54 26.47 13.85 6.46
CA SER A 54 26.00 12.46 6.29
C SER A 54 24.57 12.25 6.79
N VAL A 55 24.14 12.91 7.87
CA VAL A 55 22.76 12.87 8.37
C VAL A 55 21.81 13.68 7.47
N GLY A 56 22.26 14.81 6.92
CA GLY A 56 21.48 15.62 5.95
C GLY A 56 21.27 14.93 4.60
N TYR A 57 22.27 14.18 4.10
CA TYR A 57 22.12 13.37 2.88
C TYR A 57 21.27 12.11 3.09
N ALA A 58 21.41 11.44 4.25
CA ALA A 58 20.61 10.25 4.57
C ALA A 58 19.11 10.57 4.73
N GLN A 59 18.74 11.76 5.23
CA GLN A 59 17.34 12.17 5.30
C GLN A 59 16.74 12.54 3.94
N LEU A 60 17.54 13.03 2.99
CA LEU A 60 17.07 13.40 1.65
C LEU A 60 16.80 12.16 0.75
N GLU A 61 17.52 11.06 0.95
CA GLU A 61 17.21 9.77 0.32
C GLU A 61 15.98 9.11 0.97
N TYR A 62 15.86 9.17 2.29
CA TYR A 62 14.68 8.65 3.00
C TYR A 62 13.41 9.42 2.64
N VAL A 63 13.49 10.75 2.47
CA VAL A 63 12.38 11.58 2.01
C VAL A 63 12.06 11.34 0.54
N LYS A 64 13.02 10.98 -0.33
CA LYS A 64 12.71 10.48 -1.69
C LYS A 64 12.00 9.14 -1.68
N GLU A 65 12.32 8.26 -0.72
CA GLU A 65 11.66 6.96 -0.56
C GLU A 65 10.23 7.10 -0.01
N VAL A 66 9.99 8.10 0.85
CA VAL A 66 8.66 8.44 1.40
C VAL A 66 7.84 9.34 0.47
N ILE A 67 8.45 10.23 -0.32
CA ILE A 67 7.73 10.99 -1.37
C ILE A 67 7.35 10.06 -2.53
N ASN A 68 8.13 9.01 -2.80
CA ASN A 68 7.71 7.90 -3.67
C ASN A 68 6.59 7.04 -3.07
N SER A 69 6.22 7.21 -1.79
CA SER A 69 5.09 6.52 -1.18
C SER A 69 3.79 7.33 -1.16
N LEU A 70 3.81 8.60 -1.61
CA LEU A 70 2.65 9.50 -1.56
C LEU A 70 2.32 10.21 -2.89
N ALA A 71 2.89 9.77 -4.01
CA ALA A 71 2.47 10.21 -5.35
C ALA A 71 1.58 9.14 -6.03
N ASP A 72 0.28 9.41 -6.04
CA ASP A 72 -0.73 9.07 -7.05
C ASP A 72 -0.16 8.82 -8.46
N GLN A 73 -0.68 7.98 -9.36
CA GLN A 73 -1.92 7.23 -9.47
C GLN A 73 -1.69 6.32 -10.67
N GLU A 74 -1.45 5.01 -10.51
CA GLU A 74 -1.42 4.03 -11.61
C GLU A 74 -1.16 2.62 -11.05
N CYS A 75 -2.01 1.65 -11.38
CA CYS A 75 -1.93 0.22 -11.06
C CYS A 75 -0.59 -0.24 -10.44
N ASN A 76 -0.45 -0.09 -9.13
CA ASN A 76 0.87 -0.13 -8.48
C ASN A 76 1.28 -1.57 -8.15
N PHE A 77 2.06 -2.19 -9.04
CA PHE A 77 2.98 -3.30 -8.74
C PHE A 77 4.10 -3.29 -9.80
N LYS A 78 4.97 -2.27 -9.76
CA LYS A 78 6.27 -2.11 -10.47
C LYS A 78 6.33 -2.37 -12.01
N LYS A 79 5.26 -2.84 -12.65
CA LYS A 79 5.09 -3.17 -14.08
C LYS A 79 3.63 -3.15 -14.55
N ARG A 80 2.66 -2.80 -13.68
CA ARG A 80 1.24 -2.88 -14.01
C ARG A 80 0.79 -1.57 -14.67
N ILE A 81 0.11 -1.74 -15.80
CA ILE A 81 -0.17 -0.69 -16.79
C ILE A 81 -1.31 0.20 -16.31
N VAL A 82 -1.29 1.46 -16.72
CA VAL A 82 -2.34 2.45 -16.49
C VAL A 82 -3.71 1.96 -16.90
N TYR A 83 -4.70 2.32 -16.08
CA TYR A 83 -6.11 2.06 -16.32
C TYR A 83 -6.52 2.41 -17.77
N GLY A 84 -7.12 1.46 -18.49
CA GLY A 84 -7.63 1.65 -19.84
C GLY A 84 -6.58 1.84 -20.95
N GLN A 85 -5.28 1.80 -20.64
CA GLN A 85 -4.24 1.87 -21.69
C GLN A 85 -4.04 0.55 -22.42
N GLN A 86 -4.47 -0.56 -21.83
CA GLN A 86 -4.40 -1.85 -22.49
C GLN A 86 -5.60 -2.05 -23.41
N LYS A 87 -5.33 -2.23 -24.70
CA LYS A 87 -6.32 -2.73 -25.68
C LYS A 87 -6.64 -4.22 -25.46
N LEU A 88 -6.65 -4.69 -24.21
CA LEU A 88 -7.08 -6.03 -23.83
C LEU A 88 -8.60 -6.21 -24.01
N HIS A 89 -9.38 -5.13 -24.14
CA HIS A 89 -10.81 -5.24 -24.47
C HIS A 89 -11.06 -6.00 -25.78
N ARG A 90 -10.12 -5.97 -26.74
CA ARG A 90 -10.20 -6.72 -28.01
C ARG A 90 -9.99 -8.23 -27.85
N LEU A 91 -9.64 -8.65 -26.65
CA LEU A 91 -9.20 -10.00 -26.30
C LEU A 91 -10.15 -10.68 -25.30
N SER A 92 -11.30 -10.07 -25.00
CA SER A 92 -12.39 -10.67 -24.23
C SER A 92 -12.82 -12.00 -24.86
N GLY A 93 -13.01 -13.05 -24.05
CA GLY A 93 -13.39 -14.39 -24.50
C GLY A 93 -12.24 -15.32 -24.86
N ILE A 94 -10.98 -14.88 -24.78
CA ILE A 94 -9.81 -15.68 -25.17
C ILE A 94 -8.95 -16.11 -23.96
N TYR A 95 -9.05 -15.40 -22.83
CA TYR A 95 -8.12 -15.54 -21.70
C TYR A 95 -8.79 -16.02 -20.41
N PHE A 96 -7.99 -16.64 -19.54
CA PHE A 96 -8.40 -17.18 -18.24
C PHE A 96 -9.12 -16.17 -17.32
N CYS A 97 -8.77 -14.88 -17.38
CA CYS A 97 -9.43 -13.79 -16.64
C CYS A 97 -10.12 -12.77 -17.56
N ASP A 98 -10.74 -13.23 -18.65
CA ASP A 98 -11.34 -12.37 -19.68
C ASP A 98 -12.34 -11.34 -19.12
N SER A 99 -13.08 -11.71 -18.08
CA SER A 99 -14.10 -10.89 -17.43
C SER A 99 -13.53 -9.61 -16.82
N TYR A 100 -12.22 -9.53 -16.63
CA TYR A 100 -11.54 -8.34 -16.11
C TYR A 100 -10.88 -7.52 -17.23
N ALA A 101 -10.73 -8.06 -18.44
CA ALA A 101 -9.95 -7.46 -19.53
C ALA A 101 -10.42 -6.06 -19.96
N LYS A 102 -11.71 -5.73 -19.77
CA LYS A 102 -12.31 -4.42 -20.10
C LYS A 102 -12.04 -3.33 -19.05
N ARG A 103 -11.57 -3.71 -17.87
CA ARG A 103 -11.26 -2.82 -16.75
C ARG A 103 -10.20 -3.49 -15.87
N THR A 104 -8.97 -3.55 -16.39
CA THR A 104 -7.88 -4.34 -15.79
C THR A 104 -6.63 -3.51 -15.49
N CYS A 105 -5.94 -3.90 -14.42
CA CYS A 105 -4.58 -3.47 -14.09
C CYS A 105 -3.49 -4.47 -14.53
N CYS A 106 -3.87 -5.65 -15.05
CA CYS A 106 -2.95 -6.70 -15.48
C CYS A 106 -2.60 -6.61 -16.96
N SER A 107 -1.33 -6.84 -17.30
CA SER A 107 -0.87 -7.08 -18.67
C SER A 107 -1.25 -8.47 -19.19
N GLN A 108 -1.14 -8.70 -20.51
CA GLN A 108 -1.28 -10.05 -21.08
C GLN A 108 -0.31 -11.04 -20.40
N GLN A 109 0.93 -10.62 -20.11
CA GLN A 109 1.88 -11.46 -19.39
C GLN A 109 1.37 -11.82 -18.00
N ASN A 110 0.80 -10.88 -17.26
CA ASN A 110 0.26 -11.16 -15.92
C ASN A 110 -0.93 -12.14 -15.99
N LEU A 111 -1.78 -12.01 -17.01
CA LEU A 111 -2.90 -12.92 -17.23
C LEU A 111 -2.42 -14.36 -17.51
N GLU A 112 -1.40 -14.53 -18.35
CA GLU A 112 -0.80 -15.84 -18.61
C GLU A 112 -0.10 -16.40 -17.36
N GLU A 113 0.61 -15.56 -16.59
CA GLU A 113 1.24 -15.98 -15.33
C GLU A 113 0.22 -16.51 -14.31
N LEU A 114 -0.93 -15.84 -14.15
CA LEU A 114 -2.02 -16.30 -13.29
C LEU A 114 -2.60 -17.63 -13.76
N LYS A 115 -2.83 -17.76 -15.07
CA LYS A 115 -3.30 -19.00 -15.70
C LYS A 115 -2.33 -20.17 -15.42
N PHE A 116 -1.03 -19.96 -15.67
CA PHE A 116 -0.02 -20.99 -15.40
C PHE A 116 0.07 -21.34 -13.92
N LYS A 117 0.01 -20.34 -13.03
CA LYS A 117 -0.01 -20.59 -11.58
C LYS A 117 -1.21 -21.46 -11.20
N TRP A 118 -2.41 -21.10 -11.62
CA TRP A 118 -3.62 -21.87 -11.33
C TRP A 118 -3.55 -23.31 -11.82
N TYR A 119 -3.16 -23.54 -13.08
CA TYR A 119 -3.07 -24.90 -13.60
C TYR A 119 -2.01 -25.74 -12.88
N ARG A 120 -0.88 -25.14 -12.47
CA ARG A 120 0.12 -25.86 -11.65
C ARG A 120 -0.44 -26.25 -10.28
N GLU A 121 -1.17 -25.35 -9.64
CA GLU A 121 -1.86 -25.65 -8.37
C GLU A 121 -2.85 -26.82 -8.56
N GLN A 122 -3.67 -26.78 -9.61
CA GLN A 122 -4.65 -27.83 -9.90
C GLN A 122 -4.02 -29.20 -10.19
N GLN A 123 -2.85 -29.26 -10.84
CA GLN A 123 -2.17 -30.53 -11.09
C GLN A 123 -1.66 -31.21 -9.81
N GLN A 124 -1.39 -30.44 -8.76
CA GLN A 124 -0.91 -30.95 -7.47
C GLN A 124 -2.07 -31.18 -6.49
N ALA A 125 -3.15 -30.42 -6.65
CA ALA A 125 -4.32 -30.51 -5.80
C ALA A 125 -5.07 -31.84 -5.97
N VAL A 126 -5.74 -32.24 -4.89
CA VAL A 126 -6.90 -33.13 -4.99
C VAL A 126 -7.97 -32.40 -5.80
N GLU A 127 -8.70 -33.14 -6.63
CA GLU A 127 -9.73 -32.59 -7.50
C GLU A 127 -10.76 -31.80 -6.67
N LEU A 128 -10.97 -30.54 -7.08
CA LEU A 128 -12.00 -29.67 -6.52
C LEU A 128 -13.32 -29.83 -7.27
N THR A 129 -14.43 -29.63 -6.59
CA THR A 129 -15.73 -29.48 -7.23
C THR A 129 -15.71 -28.34 -8.25
N GLN A 130 -16.50 -28.46 -9.32
CA GLN A 130 -16.58 -27.43 -10.36
C GLN A 130 -16.93 -26.06 -9.79
N GLN A 131 -17.86 -25.99 -8.83
CA GLN A 131 -18.27 -24.73 -8.19
C GLN A 131 -17.11 -24.07 -7.44
N CYS A 132 -16.33 -24.86 -6.69
CA CYS A 132 -15.15 -24.36 -6.00
C CYS A 132 -14.06 -23.90 -6.98
N GLN A 133 -13.82 -24.64 -8.07
CA GLN A 133 -12.88 -24.22 -9.11
C GLN A 133 -13.29 -22.87 -9.74
N GLU A 134 -14.55 -22.73 -10.14
CA GLU A 134 -15.06 -21.52 -10.78
C GLU A 134 -14.91 -20.28 -9.88
N ILE A 135 -15.21 -20.42 -8.58
CA ILE A 135 -15.10 -19.29 -7.66
C ILE A 135 -13.63 -18.97 -7.32
N PHE A 136 -12.74 -19.96 -7.26
CA PHE A 136 -11.30 -19.71 -7.13
C PHE A 136 -10.73 -18.99 -8.35
N ILE A 137 -11.15 -19.36 -9.57
CA ILE A 137 -10.75 -18.66 -10.81
C ILE A 137 -11.16 -17.19 -10.71
N LYS A 138 -12.42 -16.90 -10.37
CA LYS A 138 -12.89 -15.51 -10.17
C LYS A 138 -12.04 -14.76 -9.15
N THR A 139 -11.74 -15.41 -8.03
CA THR A 139 -10.96 -14.85 -6.91
C THR A 139 -9.53 -14.54 -7.31
N ILE A 140 -8.83 -15.46 -7.97
CA ILE A 140 -7.45 -15.26 -8.45
C ILE A 140 -7.41 -14.15 -9.51
N CYS A 141 -8.39 -14.12 -10.41
CA CYS A 141 -8.50 -13.10 -11.43
C CYS A 141 -8.88 -11.71 -10.89
N SER A 142 -9.38 -11.62 -9.64
CA SER A 142 -9.68 -10.35 -8.98
C SER A 142 -8.43 -9.47 -8.80
N ASP A 143 -7.23 -10.07 -8.72
CA ASP A 143 -5.95 -9.34 -8.70
C ASP A 143 -5.75 -8.46 -9.94
N CYS A 144 -6.45 -8.77 -11.02
CA CYS A 144 -6.43 -8.01 -12.26
C CYS A 144 -7.52 -6.96 -12.35
N ASP A 145 -8.48 -6.96 -11.44
CA ASP A 145 -9.56 -5.98 -11.43
C ASP A 145 -9.01 -4.55 -11.25
N GLY A 146 -9.43 -3.65 -12.13
CA GLY A 146 -8.93 -2.27 -12.15
C GLY A 146 -9.24 -1.46 -10.89
N ASP A 147 -10.30 -1.80 -10.15
CA ASP A 147 -10.67 -1.07 -8.93
C ASP A 147 -9.95 -1.61 -7.71
N ILE A 148 -9.65 -2.92 -7.69
CA ILE A 148 -8.77 -3.51 -6.68
C ILE A 148 -7.36 -2.94 -6.85
N GLY A 149 -6.85 -2.92 -8.08
CA GLY A 149 -5.51 -2.37 -8.37
C GLY A 149 -5.37 -0.88 -8.06
N GLN A 150 -6.47 -0.12 -8.05
CA GLN A 150 -6.53 1.29 -7.68
C GLN A 150 -6.95 1.53 -6.23
N GLN A 151 -7.13 0.48 -5.41
CA GLN A 151 -7.57 0.57 -4.01
C GLN A 151 -8.93 1.26 -3.82
N ILE A 152 -9.76 1.30 -4.85
CA ILE A 152 -11.17 1.72 -4.74
C ILE A 152 -11.96 0.63 -4.04
N ARG A 153 -11.67 -0.62 -4.42
CA ARG A 153 -12.18 -1.82 -3.75
C ARG A 153 -11.04 -2.50 -3.00
N VAL A 154 -11.20 -2.76 -1.71
CA VAL A 154 -10.18 -3.35 -0.84
C VAL A 154 -10.81 -4.46 0.00
N GLY A 155 -10.22 -5.65 -0.10
CA GLY A 155 -10.73 -6.84 0.57
C GLY A 155 -12.02 -7.36 -0.07
N PHE A 156 -12.51 -8.50 0.44
CA PHE A 156 -13.72 -9.15 -0.04
C PHE A 156 -14.91 -8.83 0.85
N CYS A 157 -16.07 -8.73 0.23
CA CYS A 157 -17.32 -8.53 0.94
C CYS A 157 -17.73 -9.84 1.65
N PRO A 158 -18.31 -9.77 2.87
CA PRO A 158 -18.73 -10.96 3.62
C PRO A 158 -19.62 -11.92 2.82
N HIS A 159 -20.57 -11.39 2.04
CA HIS A 159 -21.43 -12.24 1.22
C HIS A 159 -20.69 -13.02 0.12
N TYR A 160 -19.55 -12.51 -0.37
CA TYR A 160 -18.76 -13.16 -1.41
C TYR A 160 -17.91 -14.25 -0.76
N CYS A 161 -17.36 -13.97 0.42
CA CYS A 161 -16.73 -14.96 1.26
C CYS A 161 -17.68 -16.11 1.67
N ALA A 162 -18.95 -15.80 1.95
CA ALA A 162 -19.97 -16.81 2.16
C ALA A 162 -20.22 -17.65 0.90
N GLN A 163 -20.30 -17.04 -0.29
CA GLN A 163 -20.43 -17.78 -1.55
C GLN A 163 -19.21 -18.68 -1.80
N MET A 164 -17.99 -18.20 -1.57
CA MET A 164 -16.76 -18.99 -1.66
C MET A 164 -16.81 -20.21 -0.75
N TYR A 165 -17.17 -20.00 0.51
CA TYR A 165 -17.25 -21.06 1.50
C TYR A 165 -18.30 -22.12 1.16
N GLN A 166 -19.47 -21.71 0.68
CA GLN A 166 -20.52 -22.63 0.24
C GLN A 166 -20.11 -23.41 -1.01
N ALA A 167 -19.49 -22.75 -1.99
CA ALA A 167 -19.03 -23.39 -3.23
C ALA A 167 -17.95 -24.46 -2.97
N CYS A 168 -17.15 -24.30 -1.90
CA CYS A 168 -16.06 -25.20 -1.54
C CYS A 168 -16.37 -26.07 -0.31
N TRP A 169 -17.64 -26.15 0.13
CA TRP A 169 -18.03 -26.68 1.44
C TRP A 169 -17.57 -28.13 1.70
N ASN A 170 -17.62 -28.98 0.66
CA ASN A 170 -17.23 -30.39 0.73
C ASN A 170 -15.83 -30.66 0.14
N ASP A 171 -15.12 -29.63 -0.31
CA ASP A 171 -13.79 -29.78 -0.90
C ASP A 171 -12.72 -29.94 0.19
N LEU A 172 -11.64 -30.63 -0.15
CA LEU A 172 -10.56 -30.96 0.77
C LEU A 172 -9.50 -29.88 0.84
N PHE A 173 -9.19 -29.45 2.06
CA PHE A 173 -8.15 -28.47 2.35
C PHE A 173 -7.17 -29.00 3.38
N GLN A 174 -5.96 -28.44 3.34
CA GLN A 174 -5.03 -28.53 4.46
C GLN A 174 -5.11 -27.25 5.29
N PHE A 175 -5.15 -27.43 6.62
CA PHE A 175 -5.14 -26.36 7.59
C PHE A 175 -3.90 -26.42 8.46
N ASP A 176 -3.22 -25.30 8.59
CA ASP A 176 -2.15 -25.12 9.57
C ASP A 176 -2.70 -24.42 10.80
N GLU A 177 -2.88 -25.18 11.88
CA GLU A 177 -3.39 -24.65 13.16
C GLU A 177 -2.49 -23.57 13.77
N LYS A 178 -1.18 -23.56 13.49
CA LYS A 178 -0.27 -22.57 14.05
C LYS A 178 -0.41 -21.22 13.36
N THR A 179 -0.53 -21.23 12.03
CA THR A 179 -0.65 -20.01 11.24
C THR A 179 -2.09 -19.60 10.96
N GLN A 180 -3.04 -20.49 11.28
CA GLN A 180 -4.48 -20.37 10.94
C GLN A 180 -4.70 -20.18 9.44
N LYS A 181 -3.81 -20.75 8.61
CA LYS A 181 -3.85 -20.64 7.15
C LYS A 181 -4.39 -21.90 6.51
N LEU A 182 -5.16 -21.68 5.44
CA LEU A 182 -5.72 -22.70 4.58
C LEU A 182 -4.99 -22.71 3.24
N ARG A 183 -4.82 -23.90 2.68
CA ARG A 183 -4.47 -24.10 1.28
C ARG A 183 -5.21 -25.30 0.71
N LEU A 184 -5.25 -25.40 -0.61
CA LEU A 184 -5.75 -26.60 -1.28
C LEU A 184 -4.99 -27.83 -0.77
N CYS A 185 -5.73 -28.92 -0.55
CA CYS A 185 -5.13 -30.21 -0.27
C CYS A 185 -4.41 -30.71 -1.52
N TYR A 186 -3.16 -31.13 -1.39
CA TYR A 186 -2.38 -31.74 -2.46
C TYR A 186 -2.36 -33.27 -2.34
N GLN A 187 -2.10 -33.96 -3.44
CA GLN A 187 -2.08 -35.43 -3.50
C GLN A 187 -1.09 -36.08 -2.53
N ASN A 188 -0.03 -35.36 -2.13
CA ASN A 188 1.00 -35.84 -1.21
C ASN A 188 0.79 -35.39 0.25
N ASP A 189 -0.32 -34.70 0.54
CA ASP A 189 -0.62 -34.28 1.90
C ASP A 189 -1.12 -35.44 2.75
N VAL A 190 -0.58 -35.55 3.97
CA VAL A 190 -0.92 -36.63 4.90
C VAL A 190 -2.28 -36.40 5.56
N PHE A 191 -2.64 -35.14 5.80
CA PHE A 191 -3.85 -34.75 6.51
C PHE A 191 -4.61 -33.69 5.73
N CYS A 192 -5.80 -34.04 5.27
CA CYS A 192 -6.74 -33.14 4.66
C CYS A 192 -8.13 -33.36 5.27
N SER A 193 -8.96 -32.33 5.25
CA SER A 193 -10.32 -32.40 5.75
C SER A 193 -11.23 -31.54 4.88
N GLU A 194 -12.52 -31.90 4.85
CA GLU A 194 -13.52 -31.06 4.18
C GLU A 194 -13.56 -29.68 4.85
N LEU A 195 -13.73 -28.63 4.03
CA LEU A 195 -13.71 -27.25 4.49
C LEU A 195 -14.64 -26.99 5.68
N ARG A 196 -15.86 -27.55 5.63
CA ARG A 196 -16.89 -27.45 6.67
C ARG A 196 -16.48 -27.95 8.06
N ASN A 197 -15.46 -28.81 8.12
CA ASN A 197 -14.95 -29.37 9.37
C ASN A 197 -13.76 -28.55 9.93
N ILE A 198 -13.28 -27.56 9.18
CA ILE A 198 -12.09 -26.77 9.51
C ILE A 198 -12.49 -25.36 9.96
N VAL A 199 -13.35 -24.69 9.19
CA VAL A 199 -13.79 -23.31 9.44
C VAL A 199 -15.30 -23.24 9.48
N ASN A 200 -15.86 -22.30 10.24
CA ASN A 200 -17.30 -22.24 10.52
C ASN A 200 -18.03 -21.13 9.76
N SER A 201 -17.32 -20.29 9.00
CA SER A 201 -17.91 -19.14 8.31
C SER A 201 -17.14 -18.75 7.06
N GLY A 202 -17.82 -18.03 6.16
CA GLY A 202 -17.20 -17.48 4.95
C GLY A 202 -16.06 -16.50 5.26
N ASP A 203 -16.25 -15.61 6.23
CA ASP A 203 -15.24 -14.62 6.60
C ASP A 203 -13.96 -15.32 7.13
N GLN A 204 -14.12 -16.36 7.94
CA GLN A 204 -13.01 -17.18 8.39
C GLN A 204 -12.33 -17.88 7.22
N PHE A 205 -13.09 -18.44 6.27
CA PHE A 205 -12.52 -19.06 5.07
C PHE A 205 -11.64 -18.10 4.26
N CYS A 206 -12.17 -16.91 3.94
CA CYS A 206 -11.41 -15.88 3.22
C CYS A 206 -10.14 -15.46 3.96
N THR A 207 -10.23 -15.18 5.26
CA THR A 207 -9.08 -14.75 6.07
C THR A 207 -8.01 -15.84 6.22
N SER A 208 -8.42 -17.10 6.36
CA SER A 208 -7.52 -18.26 6.39
C SER A 208 -6.84 -18.49 5.04
N LEU A 209 -7.49 -18.20 3.92
CA LEU A 209 -6.84 -18.17 2.59
C LEU A 209 -5.89 -16.97 2.42
N GLY A 210 -5.90 -16.00 3.35
CA GLY A 210 -5.04 -14.81 3.31
C GLY A 210 -5.69 -13.57 2.71
N TYR A 211 -6.99 -13.59 2.43
CA TYR A 211 -7.71 -12.42 1.95
C TYR A 211 -8.19 -11.54 3.11
N LYS A 212 -8.20 -10.23 2.89
CA LYS A 212 -8.83 -9.28 3.83
C LYS A 212 -10.35 -9.29 3.60
N VAL A 213 -11.14 -9.29 4.67
CA VAL A 213 -12.60 -9.12 4.60
C VAL A 213 -12.95 -7.68 5.01
N ASN A 214 -13.87 -7.04 4.29
CA ASN A 214 -14.28 -5.66 4.50
C ASN A 214 -15.80 -5.53 4.36
N SER A 215 -16.46 -4.83 5.27
CA SER A 215 -17.92 -4.77 5.38
C SER A 215 -18.59 -3.66 4.56
N TYR A 216 -17.83 -2.72 3.99
CA TYR A 216 -18.42 -1.59 3.27
C TYR A 216 -18.83 -1.97 1.85
N THR A 217 -20.14 -2.08 1.60
CA THR A 217 -20.72 -2.64 0.37
C THR A 217 -21.54 -1.63 -0.43
N ASP A 218 -21.94 -0.50 0.16
CA ASP A 218 -22.86 0.44 -0.48
C ASP A 218 -22.10 1.36 -1.45
N VAL A 219 -22.25 1.06 -2.75
CA VAL A 219 -21.60 1.80 -3.84
C VAL A 219 -22.15 3.22 -3.96
N ASP A 220 -23.45 3.41 -3.73
CA ASP A 220 -24.10 4.71 -3.86
C ASP A 220 -23.66 5.62 -2.71
N GLU A 221 -23.68 5.10 -1.48
CA GLU A 221 -23.16 5.80 -0.31
C GLU A 221 -21.67 6.12 -0.46
N TRP A 222 -20.87 5.19 -0.99
CA TRP A 222 -19.45 5.42 -1.27
C TRP A 222 -19.26 6.55 -2.28
N LEU A 223 -20.04 6.56 -3.36
CA LEU A 223 -19.98 7.58 -4.39
C LEU A 223 -20.35 8.94 -3.82
N GLU A 224 -21.48 9.04 -3.12
CA GLU A 224 -21.94 10.29 -2.49
C GLU A 224 -20.87 10.86 -1.55
N ASN A 225 -20.36 10.04 -0.63
CA ASN A 225 -19.32 10.46 0.29
C ASN A 225 -18.02 10.86 -0.43
N LYS A 226 -17.65 10.15 -1.51
CA LYS A 226 -16.49 10.52 -2.35
C LYS A 226 -16.70 11.85 -3.06
N TYR A 227 -17.88 12.12 -3.63
CA TYR A 227 -18.19 13.41 -4.25
C TYR A 227 -18.19 14.55 -3.24
N LEU A 228 -18.58 14.27 -2.00
CA LEU A 228 -18.58 15.22 -0.89
C LEU A 228 -17.20 15.39 -0.22
N ASN A 229 -16.15 14.66 -0.66
CA ASN A 229 -14.84 14.59 -0.01
C ASN A 229 -14.91 14.20 1.48
N LEU A 230 -15.87 13.36 1.84
CA LEU A 230 -15.98 12.77 3.17
C LEU A 230 -15.04 11.57 3.29
N SER A 231 -14.68 11.21 4.52
CA SER A 231 -13.88 10.01 4.77
C SER A 231 -14.70 8.77 4.42
N THR A 232 -14.34 8.10 3.32
CA THR A 232 -14.93 6.83 2.91
C THR A 232 -14.01 5.68 3.24
N ASN A 233 -14.53 4.64 3.87
CA ASN A 233 -13.88 3.34 3.80
C ASN A 233 -13.88 2.84 2.34
N PRO A 234 -12.84 2.14 1.88
CA PRO A 234 -12.85 1.56 0.54
C PRO A 234 -13.99 0.53 0.45
N LEU A 235 -14.62 0.46 -0.72
CA LEU A 235 -15.61 -0.57 -1.03
C LEU A 235 -14.98 -1.96 -0.90
N CYS A 236 -15.74 -2.98 -0.57
CA CYS A 236 -15.26 -4.35 -0.68
C CYS A 236 -15.50 -4.89 -2.09
N TRP A 237 -14.78 -5.95 -2.46
CA TRP A 237 -14.98 -6.67 -3.71
C TRP A 237 -15.95 -7.83 -3.51
N ASP A 238 -16.98 -7.88 -4.35
CA ASP A 238 -18.16 -8.75 -4.23
C ASP A 238 -18.16 -9.93 -5.21
N GLY A 239 -17.09 -10.11 -5.99
CA GLY A 239 -17.09 -11.05 -7.11
C GLY A 239 -17.42 -10.42 -8.45
N THR A 240 -17.91 -9.17 -8.46
CA THR A 240 -18.32 -8.49 -9.69
C THR A 240 -17.13 -7.76 -10.32
N PRO A 241 -16.76 -8.05 -11.59
CA PRO A 241 -15.73 -7.29 -12.29
C PRO A 241 -16.12 -5.82 -12.44
N SER A 242 -15.18 -4.91 -12.21
CA SER A 242 -15.45 -3.46 -12.18
C SER A 242 -16.09 -2.91 -13.45
N HIS A 243 -15.81 -3.51 -14.61
CA HIS A 243 -16.40 -3.04 -15.88
C HIS A 243 -17.94 -3.19 -15.90
N ARG A 244 -18.51 -4.07 -15.08
CA ARG A 244 -19.96 -4.24 -14.97
C ARG A 244 -20.62 -3.14 -14.15
N ILE A 245 -19.88 -2.53 -13.23
CA ILE A 245 -20.35 -1.43 -12.39
C ILE A 245 -20.19 -0.10 -13.14
N TRP A 246 -19.01 0.13 -13.73
CA TRP A 246 -18.64 1.46 -14.27
C TRP A 246 -18.61 1.55 -15.80
N GLY A 247 -18.76 0.43 -16.50
CA GLY A 247 -18.48 0.33 -17.93
C GLY A 247 -17.01 0.03 -18.26
N ALA A 248 -16.74 -0.23 -19.55
CA ALA A 248 -15.40 -0.46 -20.05
C ALA A 248 -14.62 0.85 -20.20
N ASP A 249 -13.32 0.86 -19.87
CA ASP A 249 -12.38 1.96 -20.14
C ASP A 249 -12.79 3.37 -19.65
N THR A 250 -13.85 3.50 -18.84
CA THR A 250 -14.25 4.76 -18.22
C THR A 250 -13.27 5.08 -17.10
N LYS A 251 -12.46 6.13 -17.30
CA LYS A 251 -11.79 6.78 -16.17
C LYS A 251 -12.89 7.11 -15.16
N LEU A 252 -12.67 6.85 -13.87
CA LEU A 252 -13.58 7.37 -12.87
C LEU A 252 -13.73 8.86 -13.11
N PRO A 253 -14.95 9.41 -13.02
CA PRO A 253 -15.13 10.84 -13.16
C PRO A 253 -14.16 11.48 -12.17
N GLU A 254 -13.15 12.16 -12.70
CA GLU A 254 -12.29 13.00 -11.88
C GLU A 254 -13.25 13.87 -11.10
N THR A 255 -13.13 13.87 -9.77
CA THR A 255 -13.78 14.85 -8.92
C THR A 255 -13.25 16.19 -9.40
N LYS A 256 -13.91 16.77 -10.40
CA LYS A 256 -13.85 18.18 -10.69
C LYS A 256 -14.53 18.79 -9.47
N VAL A 257 -13.78 18.87 -8.37
CA VAL A 257 -13.98 19.92 -7.39
C VAL A 257 -13.93 21.15 -8.25
N SER A 258 -15.10 21.68 -8.60
CA SER A 258 -15.17 22.88 -9.37
C SER A 258 -14.55 23.94 -8.48
N THR A 259 -13.27 24.22 -8.69
CA THR A 259 -12.60 25.45 -8.29
C THR A 259 -13.17 26.64 -9.07
N LYS A 260 -14.45 26.59 -9.46
CA LYS A 260 -15.26 27.75 -9.83
C LYS A 260 -15.93 28.43 -8.63
N SER A 261 -15.72 27.94 -7.40
CA SER A 261 -16.25 28.57 -6.17
C SER A 261 -15.18 28.93 -5.11
N LYS A 262 -13.90 29.08 -5.50
CA LYS A 262 -12.91 29.80 -4.68
C LYS A 262 -12.08 30.75 -5.54
N LYS A 263 -12.77 31.68 -6.18
CA LYS A 263 -12.20 32.98 -6.58
C LYS A 263 -13.13 34.10 -6.12
N LYS A 264 -13.55 34.06 -4.85
CA LYS A 264 -14.21 35.18 -4.17
C LYS A 264 -14.03 35.22 -2.65
N SER A 265 -12.95 34.66 -2.10
CA SER A 265 -12.58 34.88 -0.69
C SER A 265 -11.07 34.78 -0.42
N THR A 266 -10.25 35.30 -1.34
CA THR A 266 -8.81 35.55 -1.09
C THR A 266 -8.43 36.85 -1.77
N LYS A 267 -9.08 37.94 -1.34
CA LYS A 267 -8.61 39.32 -1.57
C LYS A 267 -8.69 40.19 -0.32
N GLU A 268 -9.44 39.81 0.71
CA GLU A 268 -9.48 40.56 1.97
C GLU A 268 -8.36 40.17 2.95
N GLU A 269 -7.88 38.93 2.96
CA GLU A 269 -6.84 38.52 3.92
C GLU A 269 -5.42 38.96 3.51
N GLN A 270 -5.16 39.17 2.20
CA GLN A 270 -3.90 39.76 1.73
C GLN A 270 -3.84 41.29 1.93
N GLN A 271 -4.98 41.96 2.16
CA GLN A 271 -5.01 43.41 2.37
C GLN A 271 -4.67 43.79 3.83
N SER A 272 -4.84 42.87 4.77
CA SER A 272 -4.49 43.08 6.18
C SER A 272 -2.98 43.01 6.46
N TYR A 273 -2.23 42.18 5.72
CA TYR A 273 -0.80 41.97 5.98
C TYR A 273 0.06 43.14 5.48
N LEU A 274 -0.34 43.79 4.39
CA LEU A 274 0.38 44.96 3.86
C LEU A 274 0.28 46.17 4.80
N GLY A 275 -0.89 46.37 5.44
CA GLY A 275 -1.08 47.44 6.43
C GLY A 275 -0.21 47.26 7.68
N LEU A 276 -0.05 46.02 8.14
CA LEU A 276 0.80 45.68 9.29
C LEU A 276 2.28 45.95 9.00
N ILE A 277 2.77 45.62 7.80
CA ILE A 277 4.14 45.92 7.37
C ILE A 277 4.38 47.43 7.31
N ILE A 278 3.46 48.21 6.74
CA ILE A 278 3.58 49.67 6.67
C ILE A 278 3.61 50.29 8.07
N PHE A 279 2.77 49.80 8.99
CA PHE A 279 2.74 50.28 10.37
C PHE A 279 4.06 50.02 11.12
N ILE A 280 4.65 48.83 10.96
CA ILE A 280 5.96 48.50 11.54
C ILE A 280 7.06 49.41 10.99
N VAL A 281 7.08 49.67 9.68
CA VAL A 281 8.06 50.56 9.06
C VAL A 281 7.96 51.99 9.60
N ILE A 282 6.75 52.52 9.77
CA ILE A 282 6.53 53.86 10.34
C ILE A 282 7.06 53.94 11.79
N ILE A 283 6.78 52.93 12.62
CA ILE A 283 7.27 52.88 14.00
C ILE A 283 8.80 52.90 14.03
N VAL A 284 9.46 52.10 13.20
CA VAL A 284 10.93 52.06 13.13
C VAL A 284 11.51 53.43 12.75
N ILE A 285 10.91 54.12 11.78
CA ILE A 285 11.35 55.47 11.38
C ILE A 285 11.21 56.46 12.54
N LEU A 286 10.08 56.44 13.26
CA LEU A 286 9.85 57.34 14.41
C LEU A 286 10.86 57.09 15.54
N ILE A 287 11.20 55.82 15.80
CA ILE A 287 12.23 55.47 16.78
C ILE A 287 13.58 56.03 16.35
N VAL A 288 13.98 55.86 15.08
CA VAL A 288 15.26 56.36 14.56
C VAL A 288 15.35 57.89 14.61
N VAL A 289 14.27 58.60 14.26
CA VAL A 289 14.22 60.07 14.32
C VAL A 289 14.30 60.55 15.77
N SER A 290 13.57 59.92 16.69
CA SER A 290 13.61 60.26 18.11
C SER A 290 14.99 60.01 18.72
N TYR A 291 15.65 58.92 18.32
CA TYR A 291 17.02 58.62 18.75
C TYR A 291 18.02 59.67 18.26
N ARG A 292 17.90 60.11 17.00
CA ARG A 292 18.75 61.18 16.46
C ARG A 292 18.48 62.53 17.11
N ALA A 293 17.22 62.87 17.39
CA ALA A 293 16.89 64.13 18.08
C ALA A 293 17.47 64.17 19.51
N ASN A 294 17.43 63.04 20.24
CA ASN A 294 17.98 62.95 21.59
C ASN A 294 19.53 63.05 21.60
N ILE A 295 20.20 62.54 20.56
CA ILE A 295 21.66 62.72 20.39
C ILE A 295 22.02 64.19 20.15
N PHE A 296 21.18 64.96 19.45
CA PHE A 296 21.43 66.38 19.19
C PHE A 296 21.21 67.29 20.40
N GLN A 297 20.39 66.90 21.39
CA GLN A 297 20.24 67.67 22.64
C GLN A 297 21.33 67.41 23.69
N LYS A 298 22.15 66.36 23.50
CA LYS A 298 23.30 66.05 24.39
C LYS A 298 24.63 66.60 23.87
N LYS A 299 24.63 67.40 22.81
CA LYS A 299 25.77 68.19 22.32
C LYS A 299 25.48 69.66 22.55
#